data_AF-A0A7J0C0T8-F1
#
_entry.id   AF-A0A7J0C0T8-F1
#
_cell.length_a   1.000
_cell.length_b   1.000
_cell.length_c   1.000
_cell.angle_alpha   90.00
_cell.angle_beta   90.00
_cell.angle_gamma   90.00
#
_symmetry.space_group_name_H-M   'P 1'
#
loop_
_entity.id
_entity.type
_entity.pdbx_description
1 polymer ?
#
loop_
_entity_poly.entity_id
_entity_poly.type
_entity_poly.pdbx_seq_one_letter_code
_entity_poly.pdbx_strand_id
1 'polypeptide(L)' 'MAAGFSEWKVNRQYTANDRVTYLGKQYRCSVTHKSNSASNPRTAVKMWQKQAD' A
#
# COMPACT_ATOMS: atom_id res chain seq x y z
N MET A 1 20.37 2.65 2.03
CA MET A 1 19.37 3.55 1.42
C MET A 1 18.02 3.19 2.00
N ALA A 2 17.39 4.09 2.75
CA ALA A 2 16.12 3.81 3.41
C ALA A 2 15.08 3.39 2.35
N ALA A 3 14.60 2.15 2.41
CA ALA A 3 13.41 1.73 1.67
C ALA A 3 12.21 2.44 2.30
N GLY A 4 12.11 3.74 2.05
CA GLY A 4 11.09 4.62 2.60
C GLY A 4 9.74 4.26 2.00
N PHE A 5 8.73 4.21 2.86
CA PHE A 5 7.35 4.05 2.43
C PHE A 5 7.00 5.19 1.47
N SER A 6 6.46 4.85 0.29
CA SER A 6 6.02 5.86 -0.68
C SER A 6 4.55 6.21 -0.46
N GLU A 7 4.13 7.45 -0.73
CA GLU A 7 2.71 7.78 -0.56
C GLU A 7 1.84 6.94 -1.51
N TRP A 8 0.72 6.42 -0.99
CA TRP A 8 -0.23 5.67 -1.79
C TRP A 8 -0.92 6.57 -2.81
N LYS A 9 -0.85 6.16 -4.08
CA LYS A 9 -1.50 6.78 -5.24
C LYS A 9 -2.45 5.80 -5.95
N VAL A 10 -3.56 6.33 -6.46
CA VAL A 10 -4.48 5.65 -7.38
C VAL A 10 -3.86 5.46 -8.76
N ASN A 11 -4.34 4.45 -9.50
CA ASN A 11 -3.87 4.10 -10.86
C ASN A 11 -2.38 3.73 -10.95
N ARG A 12 -1.74 3.44 -9.81
CA ARG A 12 -0.35 3.00 -9.71
C ARG A 12 -0.27 1.48 -9.57
N GLN A 13 0.65 0.86 -10.29
CA GLN A 13 0.98 -0.55 -10.14
C GLN A 13 1.81 -0.72 -8.85
N TYR A 14 1.38 -1.62 -7.97
CA TYR A 14 2.15 -2.04 -6.80
C TYR A 14 2.45 -3.52 -6.89
N THR A 15 3.65 -3.90 -6.48
CA THR A 15 4.07 -5.30 -6.39
C THR A 15 3.92 -5.82 -4.97
N ALA A 16 3.84 -7.13 -4.80
CA ALA A 16 3.97 -7.73 -3.47
C ALA A 16 5.25 -7.22 -2.79
N ASN A 17 5.16 -6.92 -1.49
CA ASN A 17 6.18 -6.28 -0.64
C ASN A 17 6.40 -4.79 -0.83
N ASP A 18 5.70 -4.13 -1.76
CA ASP A 18 5.75 -2.67 -1.87
C ASP A 18 5.21 -2.02 -0.59
N ARG A 19 5.83 -0.91 -0.18
CA ARG A 19 5.58 -0.25 1.10
C ARG A 19 5.05 1.14 0.84
N VAL A 20 3.84 1.40 1.32
CA VAL A 20 3.17 2.67 1.13
C VAL A 20 2.67 3.30 2.42
N THR A 21 2.54 4.61 2.41
CA THR A 21 1.96 5.40 3.50
C THR A 21 0.61 5.96 3.04
N TYR A 22 -0.41 5.81 3.86
CA TYR A 22 -1.75 6.35 3.62
C TYR A 22 -2.33 6.90 4.92
N LEU A 23 -2.67 8.20 4.92
CA LEU A 23 -3.17 8.93 6.10
C LEU A 23 -2.27 8.75 7.35
N GLY A 24 -0.95 8.84 7.17
CA GLY A 24 0.02 8.68 8.26
C GLY A 24 0.21 7.25 8.76
N LYS A 25 -0.49 6.26 8.18
CA LYS A 25 -0.34 4.84 8.52
C LYS A 25 0.45 4.12 7.42
N GLN A 26 1.26 3.15 7.84
CA GLN A 26 2.08 2.35 6.94
C GLN A 26 1.35 1.06 6.53
N TYR A 27 1.46 0.72 5.26
CA TYR A 27 0.87 -0.47 4.67
C TYR A 27 1.87 -1.14 3.75
N ARG A 28 1.81 -2.47 3.69
CA ARG A 28 2.57 -3.30 2.77
C ARG A 28 1.61 -3.96 1.80
N CYS A 29 1.94 -3.89 0.53
CA CYS A 29 1.25 -4.61 -0.52
C CYS A 29 1.52 -6.11 -0.35
N SER A 30 0.49 -6.90 -0.16
CA SER A 30 0.61 -8.36 -0.01
C SER A 30 0.61 -9.06 -1.37
N VAL A 31 -0.17 -8.52 -2.32
CA VAL A 31 -0.35 -9.10 -3.67
C VAL A 31 -0.13 -8.04 -4.74
N THR A 32 0.56 -8.40 -5.83
CA THR A 32 0.75 -7.49 -6.96
C THR A 32 -0.60 -7.13 -7.58
N HIS A 33 -0.91 -5.83 -7.63
CA HIS A 33 -2.17 -5.32 -8.20
C HIS A 33 -2.01 -3.87 -8.66
N LYS A 34 -2.99 -3.39 -9.45
CA LYS A 34 -3.09 -1.98 -9.79
C LYS A 34 -4.03 -1.30 -8.80
N SER A 35 -3.56 -0.28 -8.09
CA SER A 35 -4.41 0.48 -7.17
C SER A 35 -5.44 1.31 -7.91
N ASN A 36 -6.59 1.45 -7.27
CA ASN A 36 -7.72 2.26 -7.71
C ASN A 36 -8.38 2.89 -6.47
N SER A 37 -9.36 3.77 -6.67
CA SER A 37 -10.02 4.47 -5.55
C SER A 37 -10.69 3.51 -4.53
N ALA A 38 -11.22 2.39 -5.01
CA ALA A 38 -11.85 1.36 -4.16
C ALA A 38 -10.82 0.45 -3.45
N SER A 39 -9.64 0.26 -4.03
CA SER A 39 -8.55 -0.57 -3.50
C SER A 39 -7.52 0.23 -2.70
N ASN A 40 -7.98 1.16 -1.87
CA ASN A 40 -7.09 1.90 -0.98
C ASN A 40 -6.61 1.03 0.21
N PRO A 41 -5.48 1.37 0.86
CA PRO A 41 -4.92 0.54 1.92
C PRO A 41 -5.80 0.41 3.16
N ARG A 42 -6.76 1.32 3.34
CA ARG A 42 -7.69 1.33 4.48
C ARG A 42 -8.84 0.35 4.27
N THR A 43 -9.40 0.27 3.06
CA THR A 43 -10.56 -0.58 2.74
C THR A 43 -10.15 -1.94 2.19
N ALA A 44 -9.11 -1.99 1.35
CA ALA A 44 -8.65 -3.23 0.73
C ALA A 44 -7.61 -3.96 1.57
N VAL A 45 -7.97 -4.30 2.81
CA VAL A 45 -7.11 -5.05 3.75
C VAL A 45 -6.66 -6.42 3.22
N LYS A 46 -7.39 -6.98 2.24
CA LYS A 46 -7.04 -8.21 1.55
C LYS A 46 -5.80 -8.05 0.65
N MET A 47 -5.59 -6.85 0.11
CA MET A 47 -4.45 -6.52 -0.75
C MET A 47 -3.35 -5.78 0.01
N TRP A 48 -3.75 -5.01 1.03
CA TRP A 48 -2.88 -4.16 1.82
C TRP A 48 -2.85 -4.62 3.27
N GLN A 49 -1.69 -5.06 3.72
CA GLN A 49 -1.46 -5.39 5.11
C GLN A 49 -0.98 -4.16 5.85
N LYS A 50 -1.74 -3.70 6.84
CA LYS A 50 -1.28 -2.64 7.74
C LYS A 50 0.00 -3.12 8.42
N GLN A 51 1.07 -2.36 8.29
CA GLN A 51 2.27 -2.60 9.09
C GLN A 51 1.97 -1.93 10.44
N ALA A 52 1.63 -2.75 11.43
CA ALA A 52 1.76 -2.33 12.81
C ALA A 52 3.25 -2.32 13.13
N ASP A 53 3.68 -1.31 13.89
CA ASP A 53 4.94 -1.39 14.64
C ASP A 53 4.85 -2.53 15.65
#